data_AF-A0A2Z5ZGB4-F1
#
_entry.id   AF-A0A2Z5ZGB4-F1
#
_cell.length_a   1.000
_cell.length_b   1.000
_cell.length_c   1.000
_cell.angle_alpha   90.00
_cell.angle_beta   90.00
_cell.angle_gamma   90.00
#
_symmetry.space_group_name_H-M   'P 1'
#
loop_
_entity.id
_entity.type
_entity.pdbx_description
1 polymer ?
#
loop_
_entity_poly.entity_id
_entity_poly.type
_entity_poly.pdbx_seq_one_letter_code
_entity_poly.pdbx_strand_id
1 'polypeptide(L)'
;MLNGCSGSEAARAFGLERSMPDEYTVTTRAPLSMPPMDELAKPVSGADRPQDESERLQALETLSPDVALHGENGSSSEGQNILINEATQASDSPDNGELGQAGSGFVEQLMFWKGGKAGSVVDADEENRRLKTNAALGNKPTKGVTPTQSAPKKGLF
;
A
#
# COMPACT_ATOMS: atom_id res chain seq x y z
N MET A 1 18.89 47.27 18.36
CA MET A 1 20.14 46.64 18.84
C MET A 1 19.79 45.27 19.38
N LEU A 2 20.38 44.21 18.82
CA LEU A 2 20.09 42.82 19.16
C LEU A 2 20.89 42.40 20.40
N ASN A 3 20.38 42.73 21.58
CA ASN A 3 21.02 42.39 22.87
C ASN A 3 20.95 40.89 23.23
N GLY A 4 20.49 40.03 22.32
CA GLY A 4 20.25 38.60 22.58
C GLY A 4 21.45 37.67 22.29
N CYS A 5 22.40 38.08 21.44
CA CYS A 5 23.58 37.27 21.10
C CYS A 5 24.88 37.75 21.75
N SER A 6 24.83 38.85 22.52
CA SER A 6 25.98 39.43 23.19
C SER A 6 25.88 39.16 24.70
N GLY A 7 26.53 38.11 25.17
CA GLY A 7 26.56 37.78 26.58
C GLY A 7 27.26 36.46 26.87
N SER A 8 27.58 36.24 28.15
CA SER A 8 28.17 35.00 28.65
C SER A 8 27.34 33.76 28.33
N GLU A 9 26.04 33.92 28.12
CA GLU A 9 25.13 32.82 27.80
C GLU A 9 25.30 32.33 26.35
N ALA A 10 25.46 33.24 25.40
CA ALA A 10 25.83 32.90 24.04
C ALA A 10 27.24 32.27 24.01
N ALA A 11 28.20 32.83 24.75
CA ALA A 11 29.56 32.28 24.84
C ALA A 11 29.58 30.86 25.42
N ARG A 12 28.77 30.57 26.45
CA ARG A 12 28.59 29.21 27.00
C ARG A 12 27.91 28.27 26.02
N ALA A 13 26.85 28.69 25.32
CA ALA A 13 26.16 27.86 24.32
C ALA A 13 27.05 27.50 23.12
N PHE A 14 27.93 28.41 22.71
CA PHE A 14 28.91 28.19 21.65
C PHE A 14 30.24 27.58 22.15
N GLY A 15 30.35 27.23 23.44
CA GLY A 15 31.52 26.55 24.00
C GLY A 15 32.80 27.40 24.11
N LEU A 16 32.69 28.74 24.01
CA LEU A 16 33.83 29.65 24.20
C LEU A 16 34.18 29.86 25.68
N GLU A 17 33.27 29.52 26.58
CA GLU A 17 33.47 29.59 28.02
C GLU A 17 33.26 28.22 28.66
N ARG A 18 34.18 27.83 29.57
CA ARG A 18 34.19 26.53 30.22
C ARG A 18 33.11 26.47 31.30
N SER A 19 32.02 25.74 31.05
CA SER A 19 31.04 25.38 32.08
C SER A 19 31.52 24.16 32.86
N MET A 20 31.82 24.32 34.15
CA MET A 20 32.14 23.20 35.03
C MET A 20 30.82 22.68 35.63
N PRO A 21 30.50 21.37 35.48
CA PRO A 21 29.36 20.78 36.17
C PRO A 21 29.54 20.88 37.68
N ASP A 22 28.45 21.09 38.41
CA ASP A 22 28.46 21.11 39.88
C ASP A 22 28.82 19.73 40.45
N GLU A 23 29.86 19.69 41.28
CA GLU A 23 30.37 18.48 41.92
C GLU A 23 29.36 17.78 42.85
N TYR A 24 28.28 18.45 43.25
CA TYR A 24 27.23 17.89 44.11
C TYR A 24 25.95 17.51 43.36
N THR A 25 25.85 17.78 42.05
CA THR A 25 24.67 17.45 41.27
C THR A 25 24.66 15.95 40.93
N VAL A 26 23.82 15.19 41.63
CA VAL A 26 23.59 13.76 41.35
C VAL A 26 22.61 13.61 40.20
N THR A 27 23.11 13.38 38.99
CA THR A 27 22.26 12.99 37.85
C THR A 27 22.00 11.49 37.87
N THR A 28 20.73 11.06 37.86
CA THR A 28 20.40 9.64 37.72
C THR A 28 20.60 9.20 36.27
N ARG A 29 21.64 8.40 35.99
CA ARG A 29 21.75 7.70 34.71
C ARG A 29 20.67 6.60 34.66
N ALA A 30 20.02 6.44 33.51
CA ALA A 30 19.23 5.25 33.25
C ALA A 30 20.11 4.00 33.52
N PRO A 31 19.58 2.95 34.16
CA PRO A 31 20.36 1.74 34.40
C PRO A 31 20.87 1.22 33.05
N LEU A 32 22.17 0.92 32.97
CA LEU A 32 22.75 0.27 31.80
C LEU A 32 22.21 -1.15 31.76
N SER A 33 21.19 -1.39 30.94
CA SER A 33 20.75 -2.74 30.62
C SER A 33 21.84 -3.41 29.79
N MET A 34 22.34 -4.53 30.27
CA MET A 34 23.24 -5.37 29.49
C MET A 34 22.50 -5.82 28.23
N PRO A 35 23.04 -5.58 27.02
CA PRO A 35 22.44 -6.13 25.82
C PRO A 35 22.43 -7.67 25.94
N PRO A 36 21.45 -8.36 25.30
CA PRO A 36 21.25 -9.80 25.45
C PRO A 36 22.42 -10.67 24.96
N MET A 37 23.44 -10.06 24.36
CA MET A 37 24.64 -10.68 23.81
C MET A 37 25.81 -9.69 23.93
N ASP A 38 26.91 -10.13 24.55
CA ASP A 38 28.16 -9.37 24.75
C ASP A 38 29.11 -9.49 23.54
N GLU A 39 28.85 -10.45 22.65
CA GLU A 39 29.58 -10.61 21.40
C GLU A 39 28.94 -9.78 20.30
N LEU A 40 29.73 -8.91 19.67
CA LEU A 40 29.39 -8.33 18.38
C LEU A 40 29.03 -9.47 17.42
N ALA A 41 27.85 -9.39 16.80
CA ALA A 41 27.46 -10.34 15.76
C ALA A 41 28.60 -10.42 14.73
N LYS A 42 29.19 -11.61 14.60
CA LYS A 42 30.33 -11.81 13.72
C LYS A 42 29.90 -11.44 12.30
N PRO A 43 30.64 -10.58 11.57
CA PRO A 43 30.27 -10.24 10.21
C PRO A 43 30.24 -11.53 9.37
N VAL A 44 29.13 -11.76 8.69
CA VAL A 44 28.99 -12.90 7.79
C VAL A 44 29.89 -12.66 6.58
N SER A 45 30.86 -13.54 6.37
CA SER A 45 31.73 -13.47 5.20
C SER A 45 30.90 -13.69 3.94
N GLY A 46 30.84 -12.69 3.06
CA GLY A 46 30.08 -12.75 1.81
C GLY A 46 28.66 -12.21 1.87
N ALA A 47 28.22 -11.63 2.99
CA ALA A 47 26.99 -10.83 2.99
C ALA A 47 27.23 -9.54 2.19
N ASP A 48 26.30 -9.21 1.29
CA ASP A 48 26.33 -7.98 0.52
C ASP A 48 26.34 -6.79 1.47
N ARG A 49 27.34 -5.93 1.31
CA ARG A 49 27.41 -4.69 2.08
C ARG A 49 26.58 -3.65 1.32
N PRO A 50 25.67 -2.92 1.99
CA PRO A 50 24.96 -1.80 1.37
C PRO A 50 25.92 -0.74 0.79
N GLN A 51 27.14 -0.66 1.32
CA GLN A 51 28.18 0.27 0.89
C GLN A 51 28.88 -0.16 -0.42
N ASP A 52 28.74 -1.43 -0.82
CA ASP A 52 29.38 -2.00 -2.02
C ASP A 52 28.42 -1.95 -3.25
N GLU A 53 27.22 -1.37 -3.10
CA GLU A 53 26.29 -1.19 -4.21
C GLU A 53 26.82 -0.18 -5.23
N SER A 54 26.74 -0.54 -6.51
CA SER A 54 27.16 0.34 -7.60
C SER A 54 26.19 1.51 -7.75
N GLU A 55 26.69 2.74 -7.81
CA GLU A 55 25.89 3.95 -8.13
C GLU A 55 25.02 3.78 -9.38
N ARG A 56 25.48 2.97 -10.35
CA ARG A 56 24.72 2.62 -11.56
C ARG A 56 23.46 1.80 -11.23
N LEU A 57 23.55 0.84 -10.31
CA LEU A 57 22.41 0.03 -9.89
C LEU A 57 21.39 0.88 -9.13
N GLN A 58 21.85 1.76 -8.26
CA GLN A 58 21.00 2.71 -7.54
C GLN A 58 20.25 3.67 -8.49
N ALA A 59 20.91 4.14 -9.55
CA ALA A 59 20.27 4.94 -10.59
C ALA A 59 19.24 4.13 -11.40
N LEU A 60 19.54 2.87 -11.70
CA LEU A 60 18.62 1.96 -12.40
C LEU A 60 17.38 1.61 -11.59
N GLU A 61 17.52 1.45 -10.27
CA GLU A 61 16.42 1.23 -9.34
C GLU A 61 15.40 2.37 -9.38
N THR A 62 15.86 3.61 -9.52
CA THR A 62 14.98 4.78 -9.67
C THR A 62 14.19 4.75 -10.98
N LEU A 63 14.75 4.14 -12.03
CA LEU A 63 14.16 4.07 -13.36
C LEU A 63 13.26 2.84 -13.58
N SER A 64 13.55 1.74 -12.87
CA SER A 64 12.85 0.47 -12.99
C SER A 64 12.53 -0.10 -11.61
N PRO A 65 11.25 -0.14 -11.21
CA PRO A 65 10.82 -0.75 -9.96
C PRO A 65 11.22 -2.23 -9.83
N ASP A 66 11.35 -2.96 -10.94
CA ASP A 66 11.74 -4.37 -10.93
C ASP A 66 13.19 -4.59 -10.44
N VAL A 67 14.07 -3.60 -10.64
CA VAL A 67 15.45 -3.66 -10.15
C VAL A 67 15.49 -3.49 -8.62
N ALA A 68 14.56 -2.70 -8.07
CA ALA A 68 14.43 -2.49 -6.62
C ALA A 68 14.04 -3.75 -5.87
N LEU A 69 13.25 -4.60 -6.52
CA LEU A 69 12.76 -5.84 -5.95
C LEU A 69 13.85 -6.91 -5.81
N HIS A 70 15.09 -6.62 -6.26
CA HIS A 70 16.26 -7.50 -6.16
C HIS A 70 15.87 -8.96 -6.34
N GLY A 71 15.27 -9.27 -7.50
CA GLY A 71 14.49 -10.48 -7.73
C GLY A 71 15.01 -11.66 -6.94
N GLU A 72 14.27 -12.08 -5.92
CA GLU A 72 14.70 -13.17 -5.06
C GLU A 72 15.00 -14.39 -5.95
N ASN A 73 16.27 -14.81 -5.96
CA ASN A 73 16.70 -16.02 -6.65
C ASN A 73 16.22 -17.23 -5.83
N GLY A 74 14.92 -17.49 -5.90
CA GLY A 74 14.24 -18.61 -5.27
C GLY A 74 13.14 -19.14 -6.20
N SER A 75 12.87 -20.44 -6.12
CA SER A 75 11.69 -21.00 -6.78
C SER A 75 10.45 -20.42 -6.12
N SER A 76 9.59 -19.76 -6.90
CA SER A 76 8.32 -19.20 -6.40
C SER A 76 7.56 -20.28 -5.62
N SER A 77 7.15 -19.95 -4.40
CA SER A 77 6.37 -20.87 -3.58
C SER A 77 4.95 -21.03 -4.15
N GLU A 78 4.29 -22.14 -3.84
CA GLU A 78 2.90 -22.37 -4.26
C GLU A 78 1.97 -21.22 -3.81
N GLY A 79 2.13 -20.75 -2.57
CA GLY A 79 1.36 -19.61 -2.05
C GLY A 79 1.64 -18.30 -2.79
N GLN A 80 2.89 -18.05 -3.18
CA GLN A 80 3.26 -16.84 -3.93
C GLN A 80 2.66 -16.86 -5.35
N ASN A 81 2.67 -18.02 -6.01
CA ASN A 81 2.00 -18.18 -7.30
C ASN A 81 0.49 -17.94 -7.20
N ILE A 82 -0.17 -18.41 -6.13
CA ILE A 82 -1.60 -18.15 -5.90
C ILE A 82 -1.86 -16.65 -5.77
N LEU A 83 -1.10 -15.94 -4.94
CA LEU A 83 -1.27 -14.50 -4.73
C LEU A 83 -1.04 -13.70 -6.02
N ILE A 84 0.00 -14.05 -6.78
CA ILE A 84 0.28 -13.39 -8.07
C ILE A 84 -0.86 -13.67 -9.06
N ASN A 85 -1.36 -14.91 -9.14
CA ASN A 85 -2.47 -15.26 -10.01
C ASN A 85 -3.75 -14.50 -9.62
N GLU A 86 -4.05 -14.38 -8.33
CA GLU A 86 -5.20 -13.61 -7.84
C GLU A 86 -5.05 -12.12 -8.14
N ALA A 87 -3.88 -11.53 -7.88
CA ALA A 87 -3.60 -10.14 -8.19
C ALA A 87 -3.68 -9.85 -9.69
N THR A 88 -3.19 -10.76 -10.52
CA THR A 88 -3.26 -10.65 -11.99
C THR A 88 -4.72 -10.74 -12.46
N GLN A 89 -5.48 -11.72 -11.98
CA GLN A 89 -6.91 -11.83 -12.30
C GLN A 89 -7.72 -10.61 -11.85
N ALA A 90 -7.40 -10.04 -10.69
CA ALA A 90 -8.03 -8.82 -10.21
C ALA A 90 -7.68 -7.61 -11.10
N SER A 91 -6.43 -7.52 -11.55
CA SER A 91 -5.97 -6.44 -12.43
C SER A 91 -6.57 -6.52 -13.83
N ASP A 92 -6.76 -7.73 -14.36
CA ASP A 92 -7.40 -7.98 -15.66
C ASP A 92 -8.93 -7.97 -15.59
N SER A 93 -9.51 -7.92 -14.39
CA SER A 93 -10.96 -7.87 -14.24
C SER A 93 -11.49 -6.53 -14.77
N PRO A 94 -12.59 -6.53 -15.55
CA PRO A 94 -13.19 -5.29 -16.00
C PRO A 94 -13.56 -4.41 -14.79
N ASP A 95 -13.15 -3.14 -14.83
CA ASP A 95 -13.57 -2.14 -13.84
C ASP A 95 -15.07 -1.85 -14.04
N ASN A 96 -15.89 -2.65 -13.38
CA ASN A 96 -17.33 -2.53 -13.42
C ASN A 96 -17.85 -1.47 -12.43
N GLY A 97 -16.98 -0.71 -11.74
CA GLY A 97 -17.37 0.27 -10.73
C GLY A 97 -18.05 -0.34 -9.48
N GLU A 98 -18.10 -1.67 -9.39
CA GLU A 98 -18.72 -2.41 -8.30
C GLU A 98 -17.67 -2.79 -7.27
N LEU A 99 -18.07 -2.76 -5.99
CA LEU A 99 -17.30 -3.34 -4.89
C LEU A 99 -16.92 -4.78 -5.29
N GLY A 100 -15.63 -5.07 -5.32
CA GLY A 100 -15.12 -6.38 -5.73
C GLY A 100 -15.84 -7.55 -5.05
N GLN A 101 -15.75 -8.73 -5.66
CA GLN A 101 -16.47 -9.95 -5.26
C GLN A 101 -16.38 -10.26 -3.75
N ALA A 102 -15.31 -9.81 -3.08
CA ALA A 102 -15.06 -9.98 -1.65
C ALA A 102 -16.01 -9.21 -0.71
N GLY A 103 -16.80 -8.24 -1.20
CA GLY A 103 -17.65 -7.37 -0.36
C GLY A 103 -19.16 -7.52 -0.53
N SER A 104 -19.61 -8.22 -1.58
CA SER A 104 -21.03 -8.23 -1.97
C SER A 104 -21.94 -8.89 -0.92
N GLY A 105 -21.52 -10.01 -0.33
CA GLY A 105 -22.38 -10.80 0.57
C GLY A 105 -22.76 -10.08 1.87
N PHE A 106 -21.81 -9.42 2.53
CA PHE A 106 -22.08 -8.71 3.79
C PHE A 106 -22.96 -7.47 3.56
N VAL A 107 -22.65 -6.70 2.52
CA VAL A 107 -23.42 -5.51 2.16
C VAL A 107 -24.83 -5.90 1.72
N GLU A 108 -24.99 -6.98 0.96
CA GLU A 108 -26.29 -7.47 0.54
C GLU A 108 -27.13 -7.92 1.75
N GLN A 109 -26.53 -8.61 2.72
CA GLN A 109 -27.23 -9.02 3.94
C GLN A 109 -27.65 -7.83 4.81
N LEU A 110 -26.87 -6.75 4.84
CA LEU A 110 -27.23 -5.53 5.55
C LEU A 110 -28.37 -4.78 4.83
N MET A 111 -28.28 -4.63 3.50
CA MET A 111 -29.28 -3.90 2.70
C MET A 111 -30.62 -4.64 2.63
N PHE A 112 -30.60 -5.96 2.49
CA PHE A 112 -31.79 -6.80 2.37
C PHE A 112 -32.08 -7.60 3.67
N TRP A 113 -31.69 -7.07 4.83
CA TRP A 113 -31.86 -7.71 6.14
C TRP A 113 -33.31 -8.09 6.50
N LYS A 114 -34.31 -7.41 5.90
CA LYS A 114 -35.74 -7.68 6.08
C LYS A 114 -36.34 -8.54 4.95
N GLY A 115 -35.49 -9.18 4.14
CA GLY A 115 -35.86 -9.93 2.95
C GLY A 115 -35.77 -9.09 1.67
N GLY A 116 -35.58 -9.79 0.55
CA GLY A 116 -35.27 -9.20 -0.76
C GLY A 116 -34.05 -9.88 -1.37
N LYS A 117 -33.77 -9.60 -2.64
CA LYS A 117 -32.54 -9.98 -3.33
C LYS A 117 -32.10 -8.78 -4.15
N ALA A 118 -30.80 -8.60 -4.35
CA ALA A 118 -30.33 -7.65 -5.34
C ALA A 118 -30.91 -7.98 -6.73
N GLY A 119 -31.18 -6.94 -7.52
CA GLY A 119 -31.52 -7.10 -8.93
C GLY A 119 -30.34 -7.67 -9.73
N SER A 120 -30.58 -8.07 -10.97
CA SER A 120 -29.50 -8.42 -11.88
C SER A 120 -28.69 -7.18 -12.28
N VAL A 121 -27.37 -7.37 -12.44
CA VAL A 121 -26.45 -6.31 -12.89
C VAL A 121 -26.83 -5.86 -14.30
N VAL A 122 -26.85 -4.55 -14.54
CA VAL A 122 -27.16 -3.99 -15.86
C VAL A 122 -26.01 -4.25 -16.83
N ASP A 123 -26.32 -4.65 -18.07
CA ASP A 123 -25.31 -4.71 -19.13
C ASP A 123 -25.06 -3.30 -19.65
N ALA A 124 -23.89 -2.73 -19.31
CA ALA A 124 -23.57 -1.35 -19.61
C ALA A 124 -23.50 -1.07 -21.13
N ASP A 125 -22.97 -2.01 -21.90
CA ASP A 125 -22.81 -1.87 -23.34
C ASP A 125 -24.16 -1.95 -24.06
N GLU A 126 -24.97 -2.94 -23.73
CA GLU A 126 -26.32 -3.07 -24.28
C GLU A 126 -27.23 -1.93 -23.84
N GLU A 127 -27.13 -1.47 -22.59
CA GLU A 127 -27.93 -0.36 -22.09
C GLU A 127 -27.53 0.95 -22.79
N ASN A 128 -26.24 1.19 -22.99
CA ASN A 128 -25.77 2.35 -23.75
C ASN A 128 -26.28 2.31 -25.21
N ARG A 129 -26.30 1.13 -25.85
CA ARG A 129 -26.92 0.97 -27.18
C ARG A 129 -28.41 1.28 -27.13
N ARG A 130 -29.17 0.79 -26.15
CA ARG A 130 -30.61 1.05 -25.99
C ARG A 130 -30.90 2.54 -25.77
N LEU A 131 -30.09 3.22 -24.97
CA LEU A 131 -30.22 4.66 -24.72
C LEU A 131 -29.95 5.46 -25.99
N LYS A 132 -28.90 5.11 -26.76
CA LYS A 132 -28.58 5.75 -28.05
C LYS A 132 -29.67 5.54 -29.09
N THR A 133 -30.23 4.33 -29.21
CA THR A 133 -31.33 4.09 -30.15
C THR A 133 -32.61 4.83 -29.76
N ASN A 134 -32.93 4.87 -28.47
CA ASN A 134 -34.07 5.65 -27.98
C ASN A 134 -33.91 7.15 -28.24
N ALA A 135 -32.71 7.70 -28.00
CA ALA A 135 -32.40 9.09 -28.32
C ALA A 135 -32.54 9.37 -29.83
N ALA A 136 -32.04 8.49 -30.69
CA ALA A 136 -32.14 8.64 -32.15
C ALA A 136 -33.59 8.56 -32.67
N LEU A 137 -34.44 7.78 -32.00
CA LEU A 137 -35.85 7.62 -32.35
C LEU A 137 -36.76 8.66 -31.65
N GLY A 138 -36.21 9.57 -30.85
CA GLY A 138 -36.99 10.54 -30.05
C GLY A 138 -37.84 9.91 -28.95
N ASN A 139 -37.56 8.66 -28.58
CA ASN A 139 -38.23 7.95 -27.50
C ASN A 139 -37.71 8.41 -26.13
N LYS A 140 -38.56 8.30 -25.10
CA LYS A 140 -38.13 8.54 -23.71
C LYS A 140 -37.07 7.51 -23.29
N PRO A 141 -36.08 7.88 -22.45
CA PRO A 141 -35.04 6.97 -21.95
C PRO A 141 -35.59 5.73 -21.24
N THR A 142 -36.79 5.80 -20.69
CA THR A 142 -37.46 4.70 -19.96
C THR A 142 -38.16 3.70 -20.87
N LYS A 143 -38.15 3.88 -22.20
CA LYS A 143 -38.85 2.99 -23.13
C LYS A 143 -38.04 1.72 -23.41
N GLY A 144 -38.64 0.57 -23.17
CA GLY A 144 -38.02 -0.74 -23.36
C GLY A 144 -37.49 -1.35 -22.07
N VAL A 145 -37.10 -2.62 -22.13
CA VAL A 145 -36.52 -3.34 -20.99
C VAL A 145 -35.05 -2.96 -20.83
N THR A 146 -34.59 -2.78 -19.59
CA THR A 146 -33.17 -2.60 -19.29
C THR A 146 -32.46 -3.96 -19.46
N PRO A 147 -31.44 -4.05 -20.33
CA PRO A 147 -30.67 -5.27 -20.50
C PRO A 147 -29.84 -5.54 -19.25
N THR A 148 -29.84 -6.79 -18.80
CA THR A 148 -29.11 -7.20 -17.59
C THR A 148 -28.23 -8.40 -17.91
N GLN A 149 -27.03 -8.43 -17.33
CA GLN A 149 -26.09 -9.53 -17.45
C GLN A 149 -26.70 -10.79 -16.83
N SER A 150 -26.72 -11.89 -17.60
CA SER A 150 -27.08 -13.19 -17.04
C SER A 150 -25.93 -13.75 -16.22
N ALA A 151 -26.21 -14.24 -15.02
CA ALA A 151 -25.20 -14.93 -14.22
C ALA A 151 -24.60 -16.10 -15.02
N PRO A 152 -23.28 -16.29 -15.02
CA PRO A 152 -22.66 -17.45 -15.66
C PRO A 152 -23.25 -18.71 -15.03
N LYS A 153 -23.74 -19.64 -15.88
CA LYS A 153 -24.22 -20.94 -15.41
C LYS A 153 -23.07 -21.61 -14.68
N LYS A 154 -23.21 -21.79 -13.36
CA LYS A 154 -22.28 -22.59 -12.57
C LYS A 154 -22.29 -24.00 -13.16
N GLY A 155 -21.22 -24.35 -13.88
CA GLY A 155 -21.02 -25.69 -14.41
C GLY A 155 -21.05 -26.67 -13.26
N LEU A 156 -21.91 -27.68 -13.35
CA LEU A 156 -21.96 -28.78 -12.42
C LEU A 156 -20.92 -29.81 -12.88
N PHE A 157 -19.70 -29.70 -12.37
CA PHE A 157 -18.70 -30.77 -12.35
C PHE A 157 -18.01 -30.74 -10.99
#